data_AF-W1XZ67-F1
#
_entry.id   AF-W1XZ67-F1
#
_cell.length_a   1.000
_cell.length_b   1.000
_cell.length_c   1.000
_cell.angle_alpha   90.00
_cell.angle_beta   90.00
_cell.angle_gamma   90.00
#
_symmetry.space_group_name_H-M   'P 1'
#
loop_
_entity.id
_entity.type
_entity.pdbx_description
1 polymer ?
#
loop_
_entity_poly.entity_id
_entity_poly.type
_entity_poly.pdbx_seq_one_letter_code
_entity_poly.pdbx_strand_id
1 'polypeptide(L)' 'FSEEKISLIKICALLHDIGKISIPVEILEKPGKLTEEEFEIMKNHSKIGYNILSELNMNEIRDIATLLKSIA' A
#
# COMPACT_ATOMS: atom_id res chain seq x y z
N PHE A 1 11.75 13.21 14.91
CA PHE A 1 10.41 12.58 14.90
C PHE A 1 10.14 12.00 16.27
N SER A 2 8.89 12.02 16.78
CA SER A 2 8.55 11.34 18.04
C SER A 2 8.69 9.82 17.90
N GLU A 3 8.93 9.10 19.00
CA GLU A 3 9.04 7.63 18.98
C GLU A 3 7.77 6.96 18.44
N GLU A 4 6.61 7.52 18.77
CA GLU A 4 5.31 7.12 18.23
C GLU A 4 5.28 7.24 16.70
N LYS A 5 5.72 8.38 16.15
CA LYS A 5 5.77 8.59 14.70
C LYS A 5 6.78 7.68 14.01
N ILE A 6 7.91 7.39 14.64
CA ILE A 6 8.89 6.41 14.13
C ILE A 6 8.27 5.01 14.07
N SER A 7 7.52 4.62 15.11
CA SER A 7 6.83 3.33 15.17
C SER A 7 5.75 3.21 14.09
N LEU A 8 4.97 4.27 13.89
CA LEU A 8 3.98 4.37 12.82
C LEU A 8 4.60 4.17 11.43
N ILE A 9 5.71 4.86 11.15
CA ILE A 9 6.43 4.74 9.88
C ILE A 9 6.92 3.31 9.66
N LYS A 10 7.42 2.63 10.70
CA LYS A 10 7.85 1.22 10.59
C LYS A 10 6.70 0.31 10.19
N ILE A 11 5.52 0.49 10.78
CA ILE A 11 4.33 -0.30 10.44
C ILE A 11 3.88 0.00 9.01
N CYS A 12 3.87 1.27 8.60
CA CYS A 12 3.57 1.66 7.22
C CYS A 12 4.53 1.00 6.22
N ALA A 13 5.83 1.02 6.50
CA ALA A 13 6.82 0.39 5.63
C ALA A 13 6.61 -1.13 5.48
N LEU A 14 6.19 -1.82 6.55
CA LEU A 14 5.87 -3.26 6.48
C LEU A 14 4.61 -3.53 5.65
N LEU A 15 3.65 -2.61 5.65
CA LEU A 15 2.34 -2.78 5.01
C LEU A 15 2.21 -2.07 3.66
N HIS A 16 3.25 -1.40 3.15
CA HIS A 16 3.14 -0.52 1.98
C HIS A 16 2.59 -1.20 0.72
N ASP A 17 2.94 -2.47 0.56
CA ASP A 17 2.57 -3.27 -0.59
C ASP A 17 1.39 -4.21 -0.31
N ILE A 18 0.69 -4.09 0.82
CA ILE A 18 -0.39 -5.04 1.17
C ILE A 18 -1.49 -5.10 0.12
N GLY A 19 -1.76 -3.99 -0.57
CA GLY A 19 -2.74 -3.94 -1.65
C GLY A 19 -2.31 -4.64 -2.93
N LYS A 20 -1.08 -5.15 -3.03
CA LYS A 20 -0.67 -6.01 -4.17
C LYS A 20 -1.45 -7.33 -4.20
N ILE A 21 -2.10 -7.71 -3.10
CA ILE A 21 -2.97 -8.89 -3.02
C ILE A 21 -4.12 -8.89 -4.05
N SER A 22 -4.53 -7.71 -4.52
CA SER A 22 -5.58 -7.57 -5.53
C SER A 22 -5.06 -7.42 -6.96
N ILE A 23 -3.75 -7.40 -7.15
CA ILE A 23 -3.13 -7.27 -8.48
C ILE A 23 -3.11 -8.67 -9.12
N PRO A 24 -3.54 -8.82 -10.38
CA PRO A 24 -3.45 -10.09 -11.10
C PRO A 24 -2.03 -10.65 -11.08
N VAL A 25 -1.89 -11.96 -10.84
CA VAL A 25 -0.59 -12.63 -10.70
C VAL A 25 0.26 -12.44 -11.96
N GLU A 26 -0.36 -12.43 -13.13
CA GLU A 26 0.30 -12.25 -14.42
C GLU A 26 0.96 -10.86 -14.56
N ILE A 27 0.42 -9.85 -13.88
CA ILE A 27 0.97 -8.50 -13.83
C ILE A 27 2.00 -8.40 -12.69
N LEU A 28 1.68 -8.98 -11.53
CA LEU A 28 2.53 -8.93 -10.33
C LEU A 28 3.87 -9.63 -10.54
N GLU A 29 3.87 -10.78 -11.22
CA GLU A 29 5.04 -11.63 -11.45
C GLU A 29 5.58 -11.50 -12.88
N LYS A 30 5.14 -10.49 -13.65
CA LYS A 30 5.55 -10.34 -15.05
C LYS A 30 7.07 -10.23 -15.15
N PRO A 31 7.74 -11.12 -15.92
CA PRO A 31 9.16 -10.97 -16.19
C PRO A 31 9.36 -9.80 -17.17
N GLY A 32 10.06 -8.75 -16.72
CA GLY A 32 10.38 -7.57 -17.54
C GLY A 32 9.56 -6.34 -17.17
N LYS A 33 9.48 -5.38 -18.09
CA LYS A 33 8.74 -4.13 -17.86
C LYS A 33 7.24 -4.35 -18.07
N LEU A 34 6.44 -3.72 -17.22
CA LEU A 34 5.01 -3.57 -17.43
C LEU A 34 4.75 -2.68 -18.66
N THR A 35 3.66 -2.95 -19.37
CA THR A 35 3.07 -1.99 -20.31
C THR A 35 2.47 -0.82 -19.53
N GLU A 36 2.12 0.26 -20.23
CA GLU A 36 1.44 1.40 -19.60
C GLU A 36 0.14 0.98 -18.93
N GLU A 37 -0.67 0.14 -19.60
CA GLU A 37 -1.94 -0.38 -19.10
C GLU A 37 -1.75 -1.27 -17.86
N GLU A 38 -0.76 -2.16 -17.88
CA GLU A 38 -0.42 -3.00 -16.73
C GLU A 38 0.09 -2.17 -15.55
N PHE A 39 0.83 -1.10 -15.84
CA PHE A 39 1.29 -0.16 -14.82
C PHE A 39 0.12 0.64 -14.21
N GLU A 40 -0.87 1.05 -15.01
CA GLU A 40 -2.12 1.63 -14.49
C GLU A 40 -2.85 0.67 -13.54
N ILE A 41 -2.88 -0.62 -13.87
CA ILE A 41 -3.43 -1.65 -12.98
C ILE A 41 -2.60 -1.77 -11.71
N MET A 42 -1.27 -1.87 -11.83
CA MET A 42 -0.33 -1.98 -10.70
C MET A 42 -0.51 -0.82 -9.72
N LYS A 43 -0.67 0.41 -10.19
CA LYS A 43 -0.88 1.60 -9.33
C LYS A 43 -2.09 1.51 -8.42
N ASN A 44 -3.07 0.65 -8.70
CA ASN A 44 -4.22 0.47 -7.82
C ASN A 44 -3.87 -0.16 -6.47
N HIS A 45 -2.72 -0.84 -6.33
CA HIS A 45 -2.31 -1.47 -5.07
C HIS A 45 -2.30 -0.47 -3.90
N SER A 46 -1.85 0.76 -4.11
CA SER A 46 -1.77 1.77 -3.05
C SER A 46 -3.16 2.17 -2.53
N LYS A 47 -4.11 2.41 -3.44
CA LYS A 47 -5.51 2.71 -3.12
C LYS A 47 -6.18 1.55 -2.39
N ILE A 48 -5.90 0.32 -2.82
CA ILE A 48 -6.48 -0.88 -2.22
C ILE A 48 -5.91 -1.12 -0.82
N GLY A 49 -4.59 -0.97 -0.64
CA GLY A 49 -3.94 -1.03 0.67
C GLY A 49 -4.51 0.00 1.65
N TYR A 50 -4.76 1.24 1.17
CA TYR A 50 -5.47 2.25 1.98
C TYR A 50 -6.86 1.78 2.40
N ASN A 51 -7.65 1.24 1.49
CA ASN A 51 -9.02 0.80 1.79
C ASN A 51 -9.02 -0.34 2.81
N ILE A 52 -8.19 -1.36 2.62
CA ILE A 52 -8.03 -2.49 3.54
C ILE A 52 -7.75 -2.00 4.96
N LEU A 53 -6.84 -1.04 5.11
CA LEU A 53 -6.45 -0.55 6.42
C LEU A 53 -7.47 0.43 7.00
N SER A 54 -8.13 1.24 6.17
CA SER A 54 -9.17 2.17 6.64
C SER A 54 -10.43 1.46 7.16
N GLU A 55 -10.66 0.22 6.75
CA GLU A 55 -11.77 -0.62 7.25
C GLU A 55 -11.49 -1.21 8.64
N LEU A 56 -10.22 -1.27 9.07
CA LEU A 56 -9.86 -1.65 10.42
C LEU A 56 -10.18 -0.45 11.32
N ASN A 57 -11.30 -0.50 12.05
CA ASN A 57 -11.82 0.55 12.93
C ASN A 57 -10.90 0.86 14.13
N MET A 58 -9.67 1.32 13.86
CA MET A 58 -8.65 1.71 14.82
C MET A 58 -8.10 3.06 14.40
N ASN A 59 -8.18 4.06 15.28
CA ASN A 59 -7.78 5.44 14.97
C ASN A 59 -6.31 5.52 14.51
N GLU A 60 -5.42 4.71 15.09
CA GLU A 60 -4.00 4.62 14.73
C GLU A 60 -3.79 4.08 13.30
N ILE A 61 -4.66 3.19 12.84
CA ILE A 61 -4.57 2.59 11.49
C ILE A 61 -5.00 3.59 10.41
N ARG A 62 -5.84 4.56 10.75
CA ARG A 62 -6.21 5.64 9.81
C ARG A 62 -5.01 6.51 9.45
N ASP A 63 -4.13 6.78 10.41
CA ASP A 63 -2.88 7.51 10.19
C ASP A 63 -1.90 6.67 9.35
N ILE A 64 -1.84 5.36 9.59
CA ILE A 64 -1.08 4.40 8.76
C ILE A 64 -1.60 4.44 7.32
N ALA A 65 -2.90 4.26 7.10
CA ALA A 65 -3.51 4.27 5.78
C ALA A 65 -3.19 5.57 5.03
N THR A 66 -3.31 6.71 5.71
CA THR A 66 -3.04 8.02 5.11
C THR A 66 -1.57 8.16 4.71
N LEU A 67 -0.64 7.72 5.56
CA LEU A 67 0.79 7.74 5.26
C LEU A 67 1.16 6.77 4.13
N LEU A 68 0.49 5.62 4.04
CA LEU A 68 0.70 4.63 2.98
C LEU A 68 0.44 5.18 1.58
N LYS A 69 -0.60 5.99 1.40
CA LYS A 69 -0.86 6.68 0.13
C LYS A 69 0.26 7.62 -0.32
N SER A 70 1.11 8.08 0.59
CA SER A 70 2.18 9.03 0.28
C SER A 70 3.51 8.37 -0.06
N ILE A 71 3.67 7.07 0.22
CA ILE A 71 4.92 6.31 0.02
C ILE A 71 4.81 5.24 -1.07
N ALA A 72 3.62 5.03 -1.64
CA ALA A 72 3.30 4.01 -2.65
C ALA A 72 2.93 4.64 -4.00
#